data_AF-A0ABD3F5E1-F1
#
_entry.id   AF-A0ABD3F5E1-F1
#
_cell.length_a   1.000
_cell.length_b   1.000
_cell.length_c   1.000
_cell.angle_alpha   90.00
_cell.angle_beta   90.00
_cell.angle_gamma   90.00
#
_symmetry.space_group_name_H-M   'P 1'
#
loop_
_entity.id
_entity.type
_entity.pdbx_description
1 polymer ?
#
loop_
_entity_poly.entity_id
_entity_poly.type
_entity_poly.pdbx_seq_one_letter_code
_entity_poly.pdbx_strand_id
1 'polypeptide(L)'
;MTVSRHSPIDSMDDENVDALAALQTNGGLSEHVRLRGMTTCPHCHLGFGRTSLPIHVRRCRALLPPTVEEEVAANTEQCQPVHSRRRKEVRSLVDLCLRFVTRHFESVCMERIVAFPEAEAALIASMPSNLVHRMVINLVKESKRIKAKDREGRATIETLESALQGARRDVAQLESARDWAAISRSRMAEQQHVADRLQRELDTTKLALASAEVENQKLRAKTEAAGEKLLRLEAKINTLNAEKAALKKASTEAQRREMEATRQLALATKTAKTRSCTARPNSRRTGYYRDRSHSLSSHDGNGSSRDGSLNRKAFATQSSLLLYHARPQADGSKIPYPKISNTRA
;
A
#
# COMPACT_ATOMS: atom_id res chain seq x y z
N MET A 1 -56.89 1.42 24.39
CA MET A 1 -55.65 1.30 23.59
C MET A 1 -56.03 1.37 22.13
N THR A 2 -55.99 2.58 21.58
CA THR A 2 -56.26 2.91 20.19
C THR A 2 -54.91 3.08 19.48
N VAL A 3 -54.74 2.43 18.33
CA VAL A 3 -53.76 2.87 17.33
C VAL A 3 -54.43 2.88 15.97
N SER A 4 -54.66 4.10 15.50
CA SER A 4 -55.22 4.48 14.22
C SER A 4 -54.38 3.99 13.05
N ARG A 5 -55.06 3.45 12.04
CA ARG A 5 -54.53 3.36 10.67
C ARG A 5 -54.85 4.69 9.99
N HIS A 6 -53.83 5.49 9.73
CA HIS A 6 -53.94 6.62 8.83
C HIS A 6 -53.73 6.14 7.39
N SER A 7 -54.78 6.32 6.59
CA SER A 7 -54.72 6.34 5.13
C SER A 7 -54.06 7.65 4.69
N PRO A 8 -53.06 7.65 3.80
CA PRO A 8 -52.65 8.87 3.13
C PRO A 8 -53.63 9.15 1.99
N ILE A 9 -54.29 10.30 2.12
CA ILE A 9 -55.02 11.01 1.09
C ILE A 9 -54.06 11.30 -0.07
N ASP A 10 -54.54 11.11 -1.30
CA ASP A 10 -53.88 11.50 -2.54
C ASP A 10 -53.45 12.97 -2.50
N SER A 11 -52.15 13.20 -2.31
CA SER A 11 -51.48 14.45 -2.65
C SER A 11 -51.37 14.50 -4.17
N MET A 12 -52.27 15.23 -4.82
CA MET A 12 -52.07 15.67 -6.20
C MET A 12 -50.83 16.56 -6.19
N ASP A 13 -49.70 16.05 -6.69
CA ASP A 13 -48.42 16.76 -6.69
C ASP A 13 -48.55 18.11 -7.41
N ASP A 14 -48.11 19.18 -6.75
CA ASP A 14 -48.08 20.56 -7.26
C ASP A 14 -47.36 20.67 -8.64
N GLU A 15 -46.50 19.71 -8.96
CA GLU A 15 -45.83 19.57 -10.26
C GLU A 15 -46.82 19.36 -11.42
N ASN A 16 -47.97 18.73 -11.17
CA ASN A 16 -48.98 18.46 -12.20
C ASN A 16 -49.90 19.65 -12.42
N VAL A 17 -50.07 20.52 -11.42
CA VAL A 17 -50.78 21.80 -11.53
C VAL A 17 -49.93 22.81 -12.31
N ASP A 18 -48.62 22.86 -12.07
CA ASP A 18 -47.68 23.66 -12.86
C ASP A 18 -47.55 23.17 -14.30
N ALA A 19 -47.58 21.85 -14.53
CA ALA A 19 -47.59 21.26 -15.87
C ALA A 19 -48.88 21.57 -16.65
N LEU A 20 -50.02 21.67 -15.97
CA LEU A 20 -51.29 22.08 -16.58
C LEU A 20 -51.39 23.60 -16.79
N ALA A 21 -50.80 24.40 -15.91
CA ALA A 21 -50.68 25.85 -16.06
C ALA A 21 -49.78 26.23 -17.26
N ALA A 22 -48.73 25.44 -17.52
CA ALA A 22 -47.86 25.61 -18.68
C ALA A 22 -48.57 25.35 -20.02
N LEU A 23 -49.65 24.55 -20.03
CA LEU A 23 -50.43 24.22 -21.23
C LEU A 23 -51.60 25.19 -21.50
N GLN A 24 -51.96 26.06 -20.54
CA GLN A 24 -53.10 26.98 -20.64
C GLN A 24 -52.72 28.44 -20.95
N THR A 25 -51.51 28.70 -21.46
CA THR A 25 -51.19 30.03 -22.00
C THR A 25 -51.72 30.15 -23.43
N ASN A 26 -52.99 30.58 -23.51
CA ASN A 26 -53.58 31.14 -24.72
C ASN A 26 -52.85 32.45 -25.08
N GLY A 27 -51.82 32.35 -25.90
CA GLY A 27 -51.16 33.46 -26.58
C GLY A 27 -51.02 33.13 -28.06
N GLY A 28 -51.78 33.83 -28.90
CA GLY A 28 -51.73 33.65 -30.35
C GLY A 28 -50.39 34.04 -30.96
N LEU A 29 -50.35 33.93 -32.29
CA LEU A 29 -49.31 34.39 -33.23
C LEU A 29 -48.32 33.30 -33.71
N SER A 30 -48.83 32.52 -34.68
CA SER A 30 -48.25 32.38 -36.02
C SER A 30 -46.96 33.18 -36.29
N GLU A 31 -45.79 32.66 -35.88
CA GLU A 31 -44.50 32.83 -36.60
C GLU A 31 -43.32 32.03 -36.01
N HIS A 32 -43.50 31.31 -34.89
CA HIS A 32 -42.39 30.63 -34.18
C HIS A 32 -42.37 29.09 -34.26
N VAL A 33 -42.92 28.50 -35.32
CA VAL A 33 -42.72 27.07 -35.65
C VAL A 33 -41.30 26.80 -36.21
N ARG A 34 -40.47 27.82 -36.38
CA ARG A 34 -39.10 27.65 -36.86
C ARG A 34 -38.19 27.16 -35.73
N LEU A 35 -37.76 25.89 -35.87
CA LEU A 35 -36.46 25.31 -35.46
C LEU A 35 -36.36 24.42 -34.20
N ARG A 36 -37.44 24.12 -33.46
CA ARG A 36 -37.36 23.04 -32.45
C ARG A 36 -37.56 21.66 -33.09
N GLY A 37 -36.45 20.98 -33.38
CA GLY A 37 -36.47 19.56 -33.79
C GLY A 37 -35.76 19.24 -35.10
N MET A 38 -35.02 20.19 -35.68
CA MET A 38 -34.14 19.92 -36.81
C MET A 38 -32.81 19.38 -36.31
N THR A 39 -32.46 18.18 -36.75
CA THR A 39 -31.18 17.52 -36.55
C THR A 39 -30.40 17.59 -37.85
N THR A 40 -29.12 17.95 -37.79
CA THR A 40 -28.28 18.12 -38.97
C THR A 40 -27.76 16.79 -39.49
N CYS A 41 -27.71 16.63 -40.80
CA CYS A 41 -27.03 15.49 -41.41
C CYS A 41 -25.51 15.57 -41.15
N PRO A 42 -24.85 14.50 -40.69
CA PRO A 42 -23.39 14.51 -40.48
C PRO A 42 -22.59 14.57 -41.79
N HIS A 43 -23.23 14.39 -42.95
CA HIS A 43 -22.56 14.33 -44.26
C HIS A 43 -22.66 15.63 -45.06
N CYS A 44 -23.77 16.37 -44.96
CA CYS A 44 -23.97 17.63 -45.69
C CYS A 44 -24.30 18.82 -44.77
N HIS A 45 -24.42 18.59 -43.46
CA HIS A 45 -24.73 19.58 -42.42
C HIS A 45 -26.03 20.38 -42.62
N LEU A 46 -26.88 19.97 -43.57
CA LEU A 46 -28.22 20.54 -43.74
C LEU A 46 -29.15 20.02 -42.64
N GLY A 47 -30.06 20.88 -42.19
CA GLY A 47 -31.03 20.57 -41.13
C GLY A 47 -32.23 19.77 -41.66
N PHE A 48 -32.54 18.65 -41.01
CA PHE A 48 -33.70 17.82 -41.32
C PHE A 48 -34.52 17.54 -40.05
N GLY A 49 -35.83 17.42 -40.20
CA GLY A 49 -36.68 16.94 -39.11
C GLY A 49 -36.36 15.49 -38.73
N ARG A 50 -36.70 15.08 -37.50
CA ARG A 50 -36.39 13.74 -36.96
C ARG A 50 -36.83 12.56 -37.84
N THR A 51 -37.90 12.71 -38.62
CA THR A 51 -38.43 11.66 -39.52
C THR A 51 -37.78 11.67 -40.90
N SER A 52 -37.33 12.82 -41.38
CA SER A 52 -36.67 12.96 -42.69
C SER A 52 -35.15 12.77 -42.61
N LEU A 53 -34.53 12.98 -41.45
CA LEU A 53 -33.10 12.79 -41.25
C LEU A 53 -32.63 11.37 -41.60
N PRO A 54 -33.23 10.26 -41.12
CA PRO A 54 -32.71 8.92 -41.40
C PRO A 54 -32.74 8.56 -42.90
N ILE A 55 -33.76 9.06 -43.61
CA ILE A 55 -33.92 8.85 -45.06
C ILE A 55 -32.84 9.66 -45.80
N HIS A 56 -32.63 10.91 -45.39
CA HIS A 56 -31.62 11.77 -45.98
C HIS A 56 -30.20 11.27 -45.69
N VAL A 57 -29.87 10.88 -44.46
CA VAL A 57 -28.54 10.36 -44.09
C VAL A 57 -28.15 9.17 -44.95
N ARG A 58 -29.08 8.23 -45.19
CA ARG A 58 -28.82 7.08 -46.09
C ARG A 58 -28.53 7.50 -47.52
N ARG A 59 -29.32 8.44 -48.06
CA ARG A 59 -29.13 8.96 -49.42
C ARG A 59 -27.85 9.78 -49.54
N CYS A 60 -27.55 10.62 -48.56
CA CYS A 60 -26.38 11.47 -48.52
C CYS A 60 -25.09 10.65 -48.35
N ARG A 61 -25.14 9.57 -47.56
CA ARG A 61 -24.03 8.62 -47.42
C ARG A 61 -23.77 7.86 -48.72
N ALA A 62 -24.82 7.43 -49.42
CA ALA A 62 -24.68 6.69 -50.68
C ALA A 62 -24.06 7.51 -51.83
N LEU A 63 -24.01 8.85 -51.71
CA LEU A 63 -23.38 9.74 -52.70
C LEU A 63 -21.90 10.03 -52.38
N LEU A 64 -21.42 9.64 -51.20
CA LEU A 64 -20.02 9.79 -50.80
C LEU A 64 -19.24 8.51 -51.13
N PRO A 65 -17.98 8.60 -51.58
CA PRO A 65 -17.14 7.42 -51.72
C PRO A 65 -17.03 6.73 -50.35
N PRO A 66 -17.05 5.38 -50.32
CA PRO A 66 -16.96 4.63 -49.08
C PRO A 66 -15.63 4.99 -48.39
N THR A 67 -15.70 5.23 -47.08
CA THR A 67 -14.49 5.44 -46.29
C THR A 67 -13.80 4.09 -46.08
N VAL A 68 -12.47 4.09 -45.93
CA VAL A 68 -11.67 2.87 -45.76
C VAL A 68 -12.17 2.01 -44.58
N GLU A 69 -12.72 2.65 -43.54
CA GLU A 69 -13.35 1.97 -42.39
C GLU A 69 -14.67 1.25 -42.74
N GLU A 70 -15.40 1.72 -43.76
CA GLU A 70 -16.65 1.13 -44.23
C GLU A 70 -16.42 -0.03 -45.21
N GLU A 71 -15.34 -0.01 -46.00
CA GLU A 71 -14.94 -1.18 -46.81
C GLU A 71 -14.50 -2.36 -45.93
N VAL A 72 -13.87 -2.06 -44.78
CA VAL A 72 -13.50 -3.08 -43.79
C VAL A 72 -14.73 -3.59 -43.03
N ALA A 73 -15.69 -2.72 -42.70
CA ALA A 73 -16.96 -3.12 -42.10
C ALA A 73 -17.84 -3.94 -43.06
N ALA A 74 -17.92 -3.57 -44.34
CA ALA A 74 -18.71 -4.27 -45.35
C ALA A 74 -18.22 -5.70 -45.64
N ASN A 75 -16.92 -5.96 -45.46
CA ASN A 75 -16.36 -7.31 -45.53
C ASN A 75 -16.65 -8.16 -44.28
N THR A 76 -16.97 -7.52 -43.15
CA THR A 76 -17.24 -8.19 -41.86
C THR A 76 -18.74 -8.37 -41.60
N GLU A 77 -19.60 -7.54 -42.21
CA GLU A 77 -21.06 -7.53 -42.02
C GLU A 77 -21.84 -8.45 -42.98
N GLN A 78 -21.19 -9.11 -43.95
CA GLN A 78 -21.86 -10.06 -44.85
C GLN A 78 -22.42 -11.34 -44.17
N CYS A 79 -22.15 -11.54 -42.88
CA CYS A 79 -22.64 -12.69 -42.10
C CYS A 79 -23.78 -12.38 -41.12
N GLN A 80 -24.37 -11.18 -41.12
CA GLN A 80 -25.65 -10.97 -40.44
C GLN A 80 -26.77 -10.86 -41.46
N PRO A 81 -27.74 -11.80 -41.47
CA PRO A 81 -28.96 -11.57 -42.22
C PRO A 81 -29.66 -10.41 -41.54
N VAL A 82 -29.56 -9.23 -42.14
CA VAL A 82 -30.41 -8.08 -41.86
C VAL A 82 -31.81 -8.64 -41.73
N HIS A 83 -32.35 -8.63 -40.51
CA HIS A 83 -33.69 -9.10 -40.21
C HIS A 83 -34.63 -8.42 -41.19
N SER A 84 -34.99 -9.16 -42.25
CA SER A 84 -36.04 -8.75 -43.13
C SER A 84 -37.23 -8.56 -42.21
N ARG A 85 -37.65 -7.30 -42.04
CA ARG A 85 -38.92 -6.98 -41.41
C ARG A 85 -39.94 -7.79 -42.20
N ARG A 86 -40.28 -8.98 -41.68
CA ARG A 86 -41.30 -9.86 -42.24
C ARG A 86 -42.51 -8.95 -42.41
N ARG A 87 -42.84 -8.61 -43.65
CA ARG A 87 -44.08 -7.91 -43.97
C ARG A 87 -45.15 -8.78 -43.33
N LYS A 88 -45.82 -8.27 -42.29
CA LYS A 88 -46.93 -9.00 -41.67
C LYS A 88 -47.95 -9.20 -42.79
N GLU A 89 -48.08 -10.42 -43.29
CA GLU A 89 -49.16 -10.75 -44.21
C GLU A 89 -50.46 -10.26 -43.58
N VAL A 90 -51.12 -9.34 -44.29
CA VAL A 90 -52.45 -8.88 -43.90
C VAL A 90 -53.34 -10.10 -44.04
N ARG A 91 -53.80 -10.63 -42.89
CA ARG A 91 -54.67 -11.80 -42.88
C ARG A 91 -55.96 -11.48 -43.61
N SER A 92 -56.45 -12.44 -44.39
CA SER A 92 -57.72 -12.26 -45.07
C SER A 92 -58.84 -12.03 -44.04
N LEU A 93 -59.87 -11.27 -44.41
CA LEU A 93 -61.05 -11.06 -43.55
C LEU A 93 -61.68 -12.41 -43.14
N VAL A 94 -61.68 -13.38 -44.05
CA VAL A 94 -62.14 -14.74 -43.81
C VAL A 94 -61.33 -15.43 -42.70
N ASP A 95 -60.00 -15.29 -42.69
CA ASP A 95 -59.15 -15.85 -41.65
C ASP A 95 -59.35 -15.18 -40.29
N LEU A 96 -59.61 -13.87 -40.28
CA LEU A 96 -59.93 -13.11 -39.07
C LEU A 96 -61.26 -13.57 -38.48
N CYS A 97 -62.32 -13.67 -39.30
CA CYS A 97 -63.62 -14.17 -38.89
C CYS A 97 -63.54 -15.63 -38.41
N LEU A 98 -62.86 -16.50 -39.15
CA LEU A 98 -62.65 -17.89 -38.73
C LEU A 98 -61.91 -17.98 -37.42
N ARG A 99 -60.87 -17.16 -37.18
CA ARG A 99 -60.14 -17.15 -35.91
C ARG A 99 -61.02 -16.70 -34.74
N PHE A 100 -61.88 -15.71 -34.95
CA PHE A 100 -62.81 -15.23 -33.93
C PHE A 100 -63.86 -16.30 -33.60
N VAL A 101 -64.51 -16.87 -34.62
CA VAL A 101 -65.53 -17.92 -34.45
C VAL A 101 -64.92 -19.19 -33.85
N THR A 102 -63.71 -19.57 -34.27
CA THR A 102 -62.97 -20.72 -33.70
C THR A 102 -62.66 -20.51 -32.21
N ARG A 103 -62.28 -19.30 -31.80
CA ARG A 103 -62.02 -18.97 -30.39
C ARG A 103 -63.31 -19.00 -29.55
N HIS A 104 -64.41 -18.52 -30.12
CA HIS A 104 -65.71 -18.57 -29.45
C HIS A 104 -66.22 -20.01 -29.31
N PHE A 105 -66.03 -20.84 -30.34
CA PHE A 105 -66.32 -22.27 -30.29
C PHE A 105 -65.49 -23.05 -29.29
N GLU A 106 -64.20 -22.72 -29.16
CA GLU A 106 -63.34 -23.30 -28.13
C GLU A 106 -63.89 -23.01 -26.73
N SER A 107 -64.21 -21.75 -26.44
CA SER A 107 -64.67 -21.35 -25.10
C SER A 107 -66.12 -21.72 -24.78
N VAL A 108 -67.03 -21.61 -25.76
CA VAL A 108 -68.45 -21.88 -25.53
C VAL A 108 -68.74 -23.38 -25.60
N CYS A 109 -68.19 -24.08 -26.60
CA CYS A 109 -68.52 -25.49 -26.82
C CYS A 109 -67.44 -26.42 -26.23
N MET A 110 -66.17 -26.27 -26.62
CA MET A 110 -65.15 -27.27 -26.28
C MET A 110 -64.73 -27.24 -24.80
N GLU A 111 -64.69 -26.08 -24.14
CA GLU A 111 -64.44 -25.98 -22.69
C GLU A 111 -65.62 -26.51 -21.86
N ARG A 112 -66.86 -26.39 -22.36
CA ARG A 112 -68.09 -26.75 -21.65
C ARG A 112 -68.64 -28.12 -22.00
N ILE A 113 -68.16 -28.77 -23.07
CA ILE A 113 -68.64 -30.09 -23.54
C ILE A 113 -68.50 -31.18 -22.47
N VAL A 114 -67.52 -31.06 -21.58
CA VAL A 114 -67.33 -32.00 -20.45
C VAL A 114 -68.46 -31.84 -19.42
N ALA A 115 -68.95 -30.62 -19.21
CA ALA A 115 -70.01 -30.32 -18.26
C ALA A 115 -71.42 -30.52 -18.85
N PHE A 116 -71.61 -30.27 -20.15
CA PHE A 116 -72.92 -30.33 -20.83
C PHE A 116 -72.81 -31.04 -22.20
N PRO A 117 -72.54 -32.36 -22.23
CA PRO A 117 -72.19 -33.06 -23.47
C PRO A 117 -73.33 -33.08 -24.49
N GLU A 118 -74.57 -33.30 -24.07
CA GLU A 118 -75.71 -33.42 -24.98
C GLU A 118 -76.10 -32.07 -25.61
N ALA A 119 -76.15 -31.01 -24.81
CA ALA A 119 -76.50 -29.66 -25.28
C ALA A 119 -75.44 -29.09 -26.22
N GLU A 120 -74.16 -29.25 -25.87
CA GLU A 120 -73.06 -28.79 -26.72
C GLU A 120 -72.92 -29.66 -27.99
N ALA A 121 -73.15 -30.98 -27.90
CA ALA A 121 -73.15 -31.85 -29.09
C ALA A 121 -74.30 -31.52 -30.06
N ALA A 122 -75.49 -31.19 -29.55
CA ALA A 122 -76.62 -30.74 -30.39
C ALA A 122 -76.29 -29.41 -31.08
N LEU A 123 -75.67 -28.47 -30.36
CA LEU A 123 -75.19 -27.21 -30.94
C LEU A 123 -74.15 -27.46 -32.03
N ILE A 124 -73.20 -28.38 -31.80
CA ILE A 124 -72.21 -28.80 -32.80
C ILE A 124 -72.88 -29.41 -34.04
N ALA A 125 -73.87 -30.29 -33.84
CA ALA A 125 -74.58 -30.97 -34.92
C ALA A 125 -75.43 -30.00 -35.77
N SER A 126 -75.89 -28.89 -35.19
CA SER A 126 -76.65 -27.85 -35.91
C SER A 126 -75.81 -26.99 -36.86
N MET A 127 -74.49 -26.99 -36.70
CA MET A 127 -73.57 -26.19 -37.51
C MET A 127 -73.22 -26.88 -38.85
N PRO A 128 -72.95 -26.12 -39.93
CA PRO A 128 -72.46 -26.69 -41.19
C PRO A 128 -71.17 -27.48 -40.99
N SER A 129 -71.13 -28.73 -41.47
CA SER A 129 -70.00 -29.66 -41.29
C SER A 129 -68.66 -29.08 -41.76
N ASN A 130 -68.66 -28.36 -42.88
CA ASN A 130 -67.48 -27.68 -43.43
C ASN A 130 -66.92 -26.59 -42.50
N LEU A 131 -67.77 -25.91 -41.75
CA LEU A 131 -67.38 -24.86 -40.81
C LEU A 131 -66.76 -25.49 -39.56
N VAL A 132 -67.43 -26.49 -38.97
CA VAL A 132 -66.91 -27.25 -37.81
C VAL A 132 -65.56 -27.88 -38.13
N HIS A 133 -65.44 -28.51 -39.30
CA HIS A 133 -64.18 -29.13 -39.74
C HIS A 133 -63.03 -28.11 -39.84
N ARG A 134 -63.27 -26.93 -40.42
CA ARG A 134 -62.27 -25.85 -40.49
C ARG A 134 -61.88 -25.32 -39.11
N MET A 135 -62.84 -25.17 -38.20
CA MET A 135 -62.61 -24.70 -36.83
C MET A 135 -61.78 -25.71 -36.04
N VAL A 136 -62.12 -27.00 -36.08
CA VAL A 136 -61.34 -28.07 -35.44
C VAL A 136 -59.92 -28.14 -36.00
N ILE A 137 -59.74 -28.07 -37.32
CA ILE A 137 -58.40 -28.01 -37.94
C ILE A 137 -57.60 -26.81 -37.42
N ASN A 138 -58.22 -25.63 -37.32
CA ASN A 138 -57.58 -24.43 -36.82
C ASN A 138 -57.17 -24.57 -35.34
N LEU A 139 -58.02 -25.17 -34.49
CA LEU A 139 -57.68 -25.47 -33.10
C LEU A 139 -56.51 -26.44 -32.98
N VAL A 140 -56.50 -27.52 -33.75
CA VAL A 140 -55.38 -28.47 -33.75
C VAL A 140 -54.08 -27.80 -34.23
N LYS A 141 -54.15 -26.98 -35.27
CA LYS A 141 -52.99 -26.22 -35.77
C LYS A 141 -52.47 -25.23 -34.74
N GLU A 142 -53.36 -24.47 -34.09
CA GLU A 142 -52.96 -23.52 -33.05
C GLU A 142 -52.44 -24.23 -31.80
N SER A 143 -53.04 -25.34 -31.38
CA SER A 143 -52.54 -26.19 -30.29
C SER A 143 -51.13 -26.72 -30.57
N LYS A 144 -50.87 -27.23 -31.78
CA LYS A 144 -49.52 -27.64 -32.20
C LYS A 144 -48.53 -26.47 -32.15
N ARG A 145 -48.94 -25.28 -32.62
CA ARG A 145 -48.11 -24.07 -32.57
C ARG A 145 -47.81 -23.63 -31.14
N ILE A 146 -48.81 -23.63 -30.26
CA ILE A 146 -48.64 -23.27 -28.84
C ILE A 146 -47.69 -24.26 -28.17
N LYS A 147 -47.86 -25.57 -28.37
CA LYS A 147 -46.95 -26.60 -27.83
C LYS A 147 -45.51 -26.43 -28.32
N ALA A 148 -45.31 -26.07 -29.58
CA ALA A 148 -43.98 -25.79 -30.12
C ALA A 148 -43.34 -24.57 -29.44
N LYS A 149 -44.08 -23.46 -29.32
CA LYS A 149 -43.63 -22.25 -28.62
C LYS A 149 -43.36 -22.47 -27.15
N ASP A 150 -44.15 -23.30 -26.48
CA ASP A 150 -43.96 -23.66 -25.08
C ASP A 150 -42.69 -24.49 -24.86
N ARG A 151 -42.38 -25.41 -25.78
CA ARG A 151 -41.09 -26.13 -25.78
C ARG A 151 -39.90 -25.21 -26.03
N GLU A 152 -40.02 -24.30 -27.00
CA GLU A 152 -39.00 -23.28 -27.26
C GLU A 152 -38.82 -22.37 -26.04
N GLY A 153 -39.91 -21.91 -25.43
CA GLY A 153 -39.91 -21.13 -24.20
C GLY A 153 -39.19 -21.85 -23.06
N ARG A 154 -39.50 -23.14 -22.81
CA ARG A 154 -38.79 -23.95 -21.82
C ARG A 154 -37.30 -24.05 -22.10
N ALA A 155 -36.90 -24.32 -23.34
CA ALA A 155 -35.49 -24.38 -23.71
C ALA A 155 -34.79 -23.03 -23.47
N THR A 156 -35.42 -21.91 -23.82
CA THR A 156 -34.86 -20.58 -23.56
C THR A 156 -34.74 -20.29 -22.06
N ILE A 157 -35.73 -20.67 -21.24
CA ILE A 157 -35.66 -20.50 -19.79
C ILE A 157 -34.48 -21.29 -19.22
N GLU A 158 -34.31 -22.56 -19.61
CA GLU A 158 -33.21 -23.40 -19.15
C GLU A 158 -31.83 -22.82 -19.52
N THR A 159 -31.69 -22.28 -20.75
CA THR A 159 -30.46 -21.61 -21.16
C THR A 159 -30.18 -20.34 -20.34
N LEU A 160 -31.21 -19.55 -20.05
CA LEU A 160 -31.08 -18.33 -19.24
C LEU A 160 -30.78 -18.65 -17.78
N GLU A 161 -31.38 -19.69 -17.21
CA GLU A 161 -31.08 -20.16 -15.85
C GLU A 161 -29.64 -20.67 -15.74
N SER A 162 -29.17 -21.41 -16.75
CA SER A 162 -27.78 -21.88 -16.82
C SER A 162 -26.80 -20.70 -16.90
N ALA A 163 -27.10 -19.71 -17.74
CA ALA A 163 -26.31 -18.49 -17.86
C ALA A 163 -26.31 -17.66 -16.56
N LEU A 164 -27.46 -17.56 -15.90
CA LEU A 164 -27.61 -16.85 -14.62
C LEU A 164 -26.83 -17.55 -13.49
N GLN A 165 -26.84 -18.88 -13.45
CA GLN A 165 -25.97 -19.62 -12.53
C GLN A 165 -24.49 -19.42 -12.87
N GLY A 166 -24.12 -19.37 -14.15
CA GLY A 166 -22.77 -18.99 -14.61
C GLY A 166 -22.35 -17.65 -14.05
N ALA A 167 -23.13 -16.61 -14.34
CA ALA A 167 -22.88 -15.24 -13.88
C ALA A 167 -22.78 -15.15 -12.34
N ARG A 168 -23.60 -15.90 -11.59
CA ARG A 168 -23.50 -15.96 -10.12
C ARG A 168 -22.16 -16.52 -9.64
N ARG A 169 -21.63 -17.56 -10.30
CA ARG A 169 -20.30 -18.11 -9.97
C ARG A 169 -19.21 -17.09 -10.30
N ASP A 170 -19.31 -16.42 -11.45
CA ASP A 170 -18.35 -15.39 -11.87
C ASP A 170 -18.32 -14.22 -10.89
N VAL A 171 -19.49 -13.75 -10.43
CA VAL A 171 -19.58 -12.72 -9.38
C VAL A 171 -18.89 -13.17 -8.10
N ALA A 172 -19.16 -14.38 -7.61
CA ALA A 172 -18.51 -14.89 -6.42
C ALA A 172 -16.98 -15.00 -6.57
N GLN A 173 -16.48 -15.38 -7.75
CA GLN A 173 -15.06 -15.38 -8.04
C GLN A 173 -14.46 -13.98 -8.02
N LEU A 174 -15.12 -13.00 -8.66
CA LEU A 174 -14.67 -11.61 -8.67
C LEU A 174 -14.67 -10.98 -7.28
N GLU A 175 -15.68 -11.29 -6.45
CA GLU A 175 -15.72 -10.86 -5.04
C GLU A 175 -14.55 -11.44 -4.25
N SER A 176 -14.27 -12.74 -4.40
CA SER A 176 -13.11 -13.36 -3.75
C SER A 176 -11.79 -12.75 -4.21
N ALA A 177 -11.64 -12.47 -5.52
CA ALA A 177 -10.45 -11.83 -6.07
C ALA A 177 -10.29 -10.39 -5.55
N ARG A 178 -11.41 -9.65 -5.41
CA ARG A 178 -11.43 -8.32 -4.81
C ARG A 178 -10.94 -8.36 -3.36
N ASP A 179 -11.39 -9.33 -2.58
CA ASP A 179 -11.01 -9.48 -1.17
C ASP A 179 -9.52 -9.84 -1.04
N TRP A 180 -9.02 -10.74 -1.89
CA TRP A 180 -7.58 -11.03 -1.99
C TRP A 180 -6.76 -9.79 -2.36
N ALA A 181 -7.24 -8.98 -3.30
CA ALA A 181 -6.58 -7.74 -3.68
C ALA A 181 -6.58 -6.72 -2.53
N ALA A 182 -7.65 -6.67 -1.72
CA ALA A 182 -7.69 -5.82 -0.52
C ALA A 182 -6.67 -6.26 0.54
N ILE A 183 -6.58 -7.56 0.82
CA ILE A 183 -5.58 -8.14 1.73
C ILE A 183 -4.17 -7.83 1.23
N SER A 184 -3.91 -8.02 -0.07
CA SER A 184 -2.62 -7.72 -0.69
C SER A 184 -2.24 -6.25 -0.53
N ARG A 185 -3.16 -5.32 -0.77
CA ARG A 185 -2.90 -3.88 -0.58
C ARG A 185 -2.60 -3.54 0.89
N SER A 186 -3.33 -4.11 1.84
CA SER A 186 -3.05 -3.92 3.28
C SER A 186 -1.64 -4.37 3.63
N ARG A 187 -1.24 -5.55 3.15
CA ARG A 187 0.11 -6.08 3.36
C ARG A 187 1.20 -5.19 2.75
N MET A 188 0.97 -4.63 1.57
CA MET A 188 1.91 -3.68 0.94
C MET A 188 2.04 -2.39 1.76
N ALA A 189 0.94 -1.88 2.32
CA ALA A 189 0.97 -0.71 3.19
C ALA A 189 1.76 -0.98 4.48
N GLU A 190 1.57 -2.15 5.10
CA GLU A 190 2.38 -2.58 6.26
C GLU A 190 3.88 -2.67 5.91
N GLN A 191 4.20 -3.27 4.76
CA GLN A 191 5.59 -3.34 4.28
C GLN A 191 6.19 -1.97 4.05
N GLN A 192 5.42 -1.02 3.50
CA GLN A 192 5.86 0.36 3.34
C GLN A 192 6.15 1.03 4.69
N HIS A 193 5.28 0.85 5.69
CA HIS A 193 5.52 1.38 7.03
C HIS A 193 6.78 0.80 7.69
N VAL A 194 7.05 -0.49 7.50
CA VAL A 194 8.29 -1.13 7.97
C VAL A 194 9.50 -0.54 7.25
N ALA A 195 9.44 -0.37 5.93
CA ALA A 195 10.52 0.24 5.15
C ALA A 195 10.81 1.67 5.62
N ASP A 196 9.79 2.51 5.80
CA ASP A 196 9.94 3.88 6.29
C ASP A 196 10.54 3.93 7.70
N ARG A 197 10.16 2.97 8.56
CA ARG A 197 10.73 2.85 9.91
C ARG A 197 12.21 2.48 9.85
N LEU A 198 12.58 1.47 9.08
CA LEU A 198 13.97 1.05 8.91
C LEU A 198 14.83 2.16 8.31
N GLN A 199 14.28 2.93 7.37
CA GLN A 199 14.95 4.10 6.81
C GLN A 199 15.26 5.15 7.90
N ARG A 200 14.28 5.47 8.77
CA ARG A 200 14.48 6.38 9.90
C ARG A 200 15.52 5.86 10.91
N GLU A 201 15.49 4.56 11.22
CA GLU A 201 16.49 3.93 12.09
C GLU A 201 17.90 3.99 11.48
N LEU A 202 18.01 3.76 10.18
CA LEU A 202 19.26 3.88 9.42
C LEU A 202 19.79 5.32 9.40
N ASP A 203 18.91 6.32 9.22
CA ASP A 203 19.33 7.72 9.24
C ASP A 203 19.76 8.16 10.65
N THR A 204 19.06 7.69 11.70
CA THR A 204 19.43 7.95 13.09
C THR A 204 20.80 7.35 13.43
N THR A 205 21.06 6.11 13.00
CA THR A 205 22.35 5.45 13.24
C THR A 205 23.48 6.08 12.44
N LYS A 206 23.24 6.54 11.21
CA LYS A 206 24.21 7.33 10.43
C LYS A 206 24.58 8.63 11.14
N LEU A 207 23.60 9.35 11.69
CA LEU A 207 23.85 10.58 12.46
C LEU A 207 24.66 10.30 13.72
N ALA A 208 24.32 9.24 14.46
CA ALA A 208 25.08 8.81 15.64
C ALA A 208 26.52 8.42 15.28
N LEU A 209 26.72 7.71 14.17
CA LEU A 209 28.04 7.35 13.65
C LEU A 209 28.86 8.59 13.31
N ALA A 210 28.30 9.52 12.53
CA ALA A 210 28.97 10.77 12.19
C ALA A 210 29.36 11.58 13.43
N SER A 211 28.49 11.65 14.44
CA SER A 211 28.81 12.29 15.72
C SER A 211 29.95 11.58 16.46
N ALA A 212 29.97 10.25 16.47
CA ALA A 212 31.01 9.46 17.10
C ALA A 212 32.36 9.61 16.36
N GLU A 213 32.34 9.68 15.04
CA GLU A 213 33.53 9.93 14.21
C GLU A 213 34.15 11.31 14.52
N VAL A 214 33.34 12.36 14.64
CA VAL A 214 33.80 13.70 15.01
C VAL A 214 34.44 13.72 16.40
N GLU A 215 33.81 13.10 17.40
CA GLU A 215 34.41 13.00 18.75
C GLU A 215 35.67 12.13 18.74
N ASN A 216 35.75 11.08 17.92
CA ASN A 216 36.96 10.28 17.76
C ASN A 216 38.12 11.12 17.19
N GLN A 217 37.88 11.91 16.14
CA GLN A 217 38.88 12.81 15.56
C GLN A 217 39.38 13.83 16.58
N LYS A 218 38.48 14.42 17.36
CA LYS A 218 38.82 15.37 18.44
C LYS A 218 39.66 14.73 19.54
N LEU A 219 39.35 13.49 19.92
CA LEU A 219 40.16 12.73 20.88
C LEU A 219 41.54 12.42 20.31
N ARG A 220 41.64 12.03 19.03
CA ARG A 220 42.93 11.81 18.35
C ARG A 220 43.81 13.05 18.36
N ALA A 221 43.25 14.20 17.97
CA ALA A 221 43.97 15.48 18.00
C ALA A 221 44.46 15.84 19.43
N LYS A 222 43.64 15.57 20.46
CA LYS A 222 44.06 15.76 21.86
C LYS A 222 45.20 14.81 22.25
N THR A 223 45.14 13.55 21.84
CA THR A 223 46.21 12.57 22.13
C THR A 223 47.51 12.92 21.42
N GLU A 224 47.45 13.41 20.17
CA GLU A 224 48.63 13.88 19.42
C GLU A 224 49.26 15.09 20.13
N ALA A 225 48.45 16.10 20.48
CA ALA A 225 48.93 17.28 21.21
C ALA A 225 49.51 16.92 22.60
N ALA A 226 48.95 15.93 23.29
CA ALA A 226 49.50 15.43 24.54
C ALA A 226 50.82 14.66 24.33
N GLY A 227 50.92 13.87 23.26
CA GLY A 227 52.14 13.18 22.86
C GLY A 227 53.28 14.17 22.56
N GLU A 228 53.01 15.24 21.81
CA GLU A 228 54.00 16.30 21.56
C GLU A 228 54.49 16.96 22.86
N LYS A 229 53.57 17.24 23.80
CA LYS A 229 53.93 17.81 25.10
C LYS A 229 54.81 16.85 25.91
N LEU A 230 54.50 15.56 25.90
CA LEU A 230 55.32 14.55 26.56
C LEU A 230 56.73 14.50 25.96
N LEU A 231 56.86 14.47 24.64
CA LEU A 231 58.17 14.50 23.96
C LEU A 231 58.99 15.76 24.32
N ARG A 232 58.33 16.93 24.39
CA ARG A 232 59.00 18.18 24.83
C ARG A 232 59.46 18.12 26.28
N LEU A 233 58.64 17.58 27.18
CA LEU A 233 59.00 17.41 28.59
C LEU A 233 60.12 16.39 28.76
N GLU A 234 60.07 15.28 28.03
CA GLU A 234 61.11 14.25 28.04
C GLU A 234 62.45 14.80 27.54
N ALA A 235 62.44 15.58 26.45
CA ALA A 235 63.63 16.30 25.99
C ALA A 235 64.21 17.22 27.07
N LYS A 236 63.36 17.98 27.78
CA LYS A 236 63.78 18.87 28.88
C LYS A 236 64.33 18.11 30.09
N ILE A 237 63.76 16.96 30.41
CA ILE A 237 64.29 16.08 31.47
C ILE A 237 65.67 15.57 31.08
N ASN A 238 65.85 15.16 29.82
CA ASN A 238 67.14 14.69 29.32
C ASN A 238 68.22 15.79 29.37
N THR A 239 67.90 17.03 29.00
CA THR A 239 68.84 18.15 29.13
C THR A 239 69.20 18.44 30.59
N LEU A 240 68.21 18.50 31.50
CA LEU A 240 68.46 18.71 32.93
C LEU A 240 69.27 17.57 33.56
N ASN A 241 69.07 16.34 33.12
CA ASN A 241 69.88 15.20 33.57
C ASN A 241 71.32 15.30 33.08
N ALA A 242 71.55 15.76 31.84
CA ALA A 242 72.89 16.01 31.32
C ALA A 242 73.59 17.14 32.09
N GLU A 243 72.91 18.25 32.36
CA GLU A 243 73.41 19.36 33.20
C GLU A 243 73.73 18.89 34.61
N LYS A 244 72.82 18.13 35.25
CA LYS A 244 73.06 17.53 36.57
C LYS A 244 74.29 16.63 36.57
N ALA A 245 74.51 15.85 35.52
CA ALA A 245 75.70 15.01 35.38
C ALA A 245 76.97 15.86 35.22
N ALA A 246 76.92 16.95 34.44
CA ALA A 246 78.04 17.89 34.29
C ALA A 246 78.37 18.61 35.60
N LEU A 247 77.37 19.09 36.33
CA LEU A 247 77.53 19.72 37.64
C LEU A 247 78.10 18.75 38.67
N LYS A 248 77.65 17.49 38.68
CA LYS A 248 78.26 16.45 39.53
C LYS A 248 79.74 16.27 39.21
N LYS A 249 80.12 16.17 37.94
CA LYS A 249 81.53 16.09 37.53
C LYS A 249 82.33 17.31 38.00
N ALA A 250 81.82 18.52 37.73
CA ALA A 250 82.45 19.76 38.16
C ALA A 250 82.60 19.86 39.69
N SER A 251 81.60 19.41 40.45
CA SER A 251 81.65 19.35 41.91
C SER A 251 82.70 18.35 42.41
N THR A 252 82.76 17.15 41.84
CA THR A 252 83.81 16.17 42.20
C THR A 252 85.21 16.67 41.86
N GLU A 253 85.36 17.41 40.75
CA GLU A 253 86.64 18.00 40.36
C GLU A 253 87.02 19.20 41.25
N ALA A 254 86.06 20.05 41.61
CA ALA A 254 86.28 21.13 42.57
C ALA A 254 86.67 20.57 43.94
N GLN A 255 85.98 19.55 44.44
CA GLN A 255 86.32 18.85 45.68
C GLN A 255 87.73 18.24 45.62
N ARG A 256 88.11 17.66 44.48
CA ARG A 256 89.49 17.18 44.25
C ARG A 256 90.50 18.31 44.32
N ARG A 257 90.26 19.44 43.66
CA ARG A 257 91.14 20.62 43.69
C ARG A 257 91.26 21.21 45.11
N GLU A 258 90.17 21.25 45.86
CA GLU A 258 90.14 21.69 47.26
C GLU A 258 90.95 20.75 48.17
N MET A 259 90.81 19.43 47.99
CA MET A 259 91.63 18.41 48.67
C MET A 259 93.12 18.54 48.31
N GLU A 260 93.46 18.82 47.06
CA GLU A 260 94.84 19.08 46.63
C GLU A 260 95.39 20.38 47.23
N ALA A 261 94.61 21.46 47.26
CA ALA A 261 94.99 22.73 47.86
C ALA A 261 95.16 22.63 49.39
N THR A 262 94.24 21.96 50.09
CA THR A 262 94.38 21.69 51.54
C THR A 262 95.59 20.83 51.84
N ARG A 263 95.91 19.84 50.99
CA ARG A 263 97.15 19.06 51.09
C ARG A 263 98.40 19.91 50.89
N GLN A 264 98.41 20.84 49.93
CA GLN A 264 99.50 21.79 49.72
C GLN A 264 99.68 22.75 50.92
N LEU A 265 98.58 23.29 51.46
CA LEU A 265 98.61 24.13 52.68
C LEU A 265 99.10 23.35 53.90
N ALA A 266 98.72 22.08 54.05
CA ALA A 266 99.22 21.20 55.11
C ALA A 266 100.73 20.90 54.97
N LEU A 267 101.25 20.81 53.74
CA LEU A 267 102.68 20.68 53.49
C LEU A 267 103.41 22.00 53.77
N ALA A 268 102.87 23.15 53.35
CA ALA A 268 103.42 24.48 53.61
C ALA A 268 103.44 24.83 55.11
N THR A 269 102.41 24.42 55.87
CA THR A 269 102.41 24.57 57.33
C THR A 269 103.41 23.63 58.01
N LYS A 270 103.67 22.43 57.47
CA LYS A 270 104.75 21.55 57.96
C LYS A 270 106.14 22.13 57.69
N THR A 271 106.37 22.80 56.57
CA THR A 271 107.64 23.49 56.27
C THR A 271 107.79 24.83 56.99
N ALA A 272 106.70 25.50 57.38
CA ALA A 272 106.74 26.65 58.30
C ALA A 272 107.01 26.21 59.76
N LYS A 273 106.56 25.01 60.15
CA LYS A 273 106.76 24.46 61.51
C LYS A 273 108.17 23.92 61.78
N THR A 274 109.04 23.86 60.77
CA THR A 274 110.49 23.64 60.94
C THR A 274 111.28 24.93 61.17
N ARG A 275 110.62 26.10 61.25
CA ARG A 275 111.21 27.39 61.65
C ARG A 275 110.32 28.17 62.63
N SER A 276 109.94 27.57 63.76
CA SER A 276 109.57 28.33 64.96
C SER A 276 109.49 27.41 66.17
N CYS A 277 110.40 27.64 67.12
CA CYS A 277 110.33 27.12 68.48
C CYS A 277 109.10 27.65 69.24
N THR A 278 108.69 26.85 70.23
CA THR A 278 108.00 27.20 71.49
C THR A 278 106.67 27.95 71.46
N ALA A 279 105.59 27.28 71.88
CA ALA A 279 104.92 27.59 73.17
C ALA A 279 103.63 26.76 73.36
N ARG A 280 103.50 26.18 74.56
CA ARG A 280 102.24 25.82 75.24
C ARG A 280 101.47 27.12 75.58
N PRO A 281 100.12 27.11 75.74
CA PRO A 281 99.56 26.64 77.01
C PRO A 281 98.16 25.99 76.94
N ASN A 282 97.80 25.39 78.08
CA ASN A 282 96.46 24.95 78.49
C ASN A 282 95.43 26.11 78.48
N SER A 283 94.16 25.80 78.22
CA SER A 283 93.05 26.33 79.04
C SER A 283 91.74 25.54 78.85
N ARG A 284 91.11 25.24 79.99
CA ARG A 284 89.77 24.65 80.19
C ARG A 284 88.67 25.67 79.83
N ARG A 285 87.52 25.21 79.30
CA ARG A 285 86.20 25.29 79.97
C ARG A 285 85.01 24.82 79.09
N THR A 286 84.30 23.81 79.61
CA THR A 286 82.83 23.68 79.77
C THR A 286 81.84 24.06 78.66
N GLY A 287 80.93 23.12 78.37
CA GLY A 287 79.57 23.42 77.86
C GLY A 287 78.79 22.16 77.45
N TYR A 288 77.84 21.75 78.28
CA TYR A 288 76.93 20.60 78.15
C TYR A 288 75.94 20.72 76.97
N TYR A 289 75.53 19.61 76.33
CA TYR A 289 74.18 19.00 76.45
C TYR A 289 73.94 17.78 75.50
N ARG A 290 73.53 16.66 76.14
CA ARG A 290 72.56 15.60 75.76
C ARG A 290 72.72 14.67 74.54
N ASP A 291 72.87 13.37 74.86
CA ASP A 291 71.93 12.23 74.66
C ASP A 291 70.86 12.36 73.55
N ARG A 292 70.48 11.32 72.78
CA ARG A 292 70.15 9.95 73.20
C ARG A 292 69.94 9.04 71.98
N SER A 293 70.23 7.75 72.14
CA SER A 293 69.91 6.63 71.27
C SER A 293 68.45 6.12 71.42
N HIS A 294 68.06 5.20 70.51
CA HIS A 294 66.84 4.36 70.47
C HIS A 294 65.58 5.06 69.90
N SER A 295 64.64 4.44 69.17
CA SER A 295 64.34 3.02 68.86
C SER A 295 63.24 2.95 67.78
N LEU A 296 63.05 1.71 67.29
CA LEU A 296 61.96 1.12 66.52
C LEU A 296 60.51 1.62 66.78
N SER A 297 59.68 1.40 65.75
CA SER A 297 58.35 0.74 65.80
C SER A 297 57.06 1.56 65.64
N SER A 298 56.20 0.98 64.80
CA SER A 298 54.74 0.86 64.91
C SER A 298 53.80 1.97 64.44
N HIS A 299 53.07 1.60 63.39
CA HIS A 299 51.61 1.41 63.34
C HIS A 299 50.63 2.52 63.73
N ASP A 300 49.65 2.60 62.82
CA ASP A 300 48.23 2.93 62.99
C ASP A 300 47.78 4.38 63.08
N GLY A 301 46.84 4.69 62.18
CA GLY A 301 45.48 4.95 62.65
C GLY A 301 44.92 6.34 62.37
N ASN A 302 44.08 6.38 61.32
CA ASN A 302 42.70 6.87 61.36
C ASN A 302 42.35 8.32 61.75
N GLY A 303 41.48 8.90 60.92
CA GLY A 303 40.70 10.11 61.20
C GLY A 303 40.26 10.77 59.88
N SER A 304 39.26 10.26 59.15
CA SER A 304 37.81 10.16 59.42
C SER A 304 37.00 11.37 58.98
N SER A 305 35.82 11.03 58.41
CA SER A 305 34.58 11.80 58.14
C SER A 305 34.43 12.46 56.77
N ARG A 306 33.60 11.89 55.88
CA ARG A 306 32.09 11.82 55.83
C ARG A 306 31.52 13.10 55.17
N ASP A 307 30.49 13.09 54.33
CA ASP A 307 29.42 12.12 54.07
C ASP A 307 28.67 12.42 52.75
N GLY A 308 27.95 11.40 52.25
CA GLY A 308 26.73 11.53 51.43
C GLY A 308 26.89 11.56 49.90
N SER A 309 26.09 10.87 49.08
CA SER A 309 25.01 9.91 49.31
C SER A 309 24.71 9.19 47.99
N LEU A 310 24.39 7.91 48.15
CA LEU A 310 23.82 6.90 47.26
C LEU A 310 22.98 7.40 46.07
N ASN A 311 23.27 6.89 44.86
CA ASN A 311 22.26 6.20 44.04
C ASN A 311 22.90 5.45 42.86
N ARG A 312 22.82 4.11 42.83
CA ARG A 312 22.37 3.35 41.64
C ARG A 312 22.29 1.86 41.95
N LYS A 313 21.08 1.36 41.73
CA LYS A 313 20.67 -0.03 41.80
C LYS A 313 21.35 -0.84 40.69
N ALA A 314 21.65 -2.10 41.04
CA ALA A 314 21.59 -3.32 40.26
C ALA A 314 21.72 -3.21 38.73
N PHE A 315 22.73 -3.87 38.16
CA PHE A 315 22.54 -4.85 37.08
C PHE A 315 23.76 -5.78 37.04
N ALA A 316 23.60 -6.97 37.60
CA ALA A 316 24.41 -8.12 37.25
C ALA A 316 24.07 -8.47 35.80
N THR A 317 25.07 -8.42 34.90
CA THR A 317 24.88 -8.91 33.54
C THR A 317 25.62 -10.23 33.43
N GLN A 318 24.80 -11.27 33.27
CA GLN A 318 25.17 -12.65 33.08
C GLN A 318 26.07 -12.80 31.85
N SER A 319 27.15 -13.55 32.03
CA SER A 319 27.94 -14.13 30.96
C SER A 319 27.04 -15.08 30.17
N SER A 320 26.63 -14.69 28.96
CA SER A 320 25.81 -15.52 28.09
C SER A 320 26.71 -16.33 27.16
N LEU A 321 26.54 -17.64 27.29
CA LEU A 321 27.04 -18.68 26.40
C LEU A 321 26.73 -18.35 24.93
N LEU A 322 27.73 -18.50 24.08
CA LEU A 322 27.60 -18.61 22.63
C LEU A 322 26.76 -19.85 22.29
N LEU A 323 25.45 -19.67 22.16
CA LEU A 323 24.58 -20.62 21.48
C LEU A 323 24.64 -20.35 19.98
N TYR A 324 25.26 -21.29 19.26
CA TYR A 324 25.12 -21.45 17.83
C TYR A 324 23.64 -21.61 17.48
N HIS A 325 23.04 -20.62 16.83
CA HIS A 325 21.74 -20.79 16.20
C HIS A 325 21.93 -21.41 14.81
N ALA A 326 21.42 -22.63 14.65
CA ALA A 326 21.29 -23.29 13.38
C ALA A 326 20.42 -22.46 12.41
N ARG A 327 20.86 -22.38 11.15
CA ARG A 327 20.05 -21.86 10.03
C ARG A 327 18.71 -22.60 9.98
N PRO A 328 17.57 -21.92 9.82
CA PRO A 328 16.36 -22.58 9.35
C PRO A 328 16.64 -23.14 7.96
N GLN A 329 16.51 -24.46 7.80
CA GLN A 329 16.44 -25.10 6.49
C GLN A 329 15.25 -24.51 5.74
N ALA A 330 15.49 -24.12 4.49
CA ALA A 330 14.45 -23.73 3.56
C ALA A 330 13.63 -24.98 3.20
N ASP A 331 12.55 -25.22 3.94
CA ASP A 331 11.54 -26.18 3.56
C ASP A 331 10.79 -25.66 2.33
N GLY A 332 11.01 -26.35 1.21
CA GLY A 332 10.08 -26.56 0.12
C GLY A 332 9.11 -25.44 -0.22
N SER A 333 9.60 -24.44 -0.96
CA SER A 333 8.77 -23.64 -1.86
C SER A 333 8.14 -24.57 -2.93
N LYS A 334 6.99 -25.17 -2.62
CA LYS A 334 6.08 -25.78 -3.61
C LYS A 334 5.27 -24.66 -4.25
N ILE A 335 5.94 -23.84 -5.08
CA ILE A 335 5.24 -23.02 -6.06
C ILE A 335 4.99 -23.94 -7.26
N PRO A 336 3.74 -24.29 -7.60
CA PRO A 336 3.47 -25.07 -8.80
C PRO A 336 3.74 -24.17 -10.02
N TYR A 337 4.79 -24.50 -10.77
CA TYR A 337 4.98 -23.95 -12.11
C TYR A 337 3.82 -24.41 -13.02
N PRO A 338 3.26 -23.53 -13.87
CA PRO A 338 2.23 -23.92 -14.82
C PRO A 338 2.83 -24.90 -15.84
N LYS A 339 2.20 -26.08 -15.98
CA LYS A 339 2.51 -27.03 -17.04
C LYS A 339 2.11 -26.42 -18.37
N ILE A 340 3.08 -26.03 -19.19
CA ILE A 340 2.87 -25.73 -20.59
C ILE A 340 2.61 -27.07 -21.29
N SER A 341 1.33 -27.39 -21.52
CA SER A 341 0.95 -28.47 -22.41
C SER A 341 1.20 -28.01 -23.84
N ASN A 342 2.36 -28.36 -24.40
CA ASN A 342 2.55 -28.34 -25.85
C ASN A 342 1.69 -29.44 -26.45
N THR A 343 0.51 -29.05 -26.92
CA THR A 343 -0.23 -29.78 -27.94
C THR A 343 0.49 -29.60 -29.26
N ARG A 344 1.11 -30.67 -29.76
CA ARG A 344 1.45 -30.79 -31.18
C ARG A 344 1.39 -32.25 -31.60
N ALA A 345 0.69 -32.45 -32.73
CA ALA A 345 0.34 -33.68 -33.44
C ALA A 345 -0.93 -34.38 -32.93
#